data_AF-A0A9W6HLA8-F1
#
_entry.id   AF-A0A9W6HLA8-F1
#
_cell.length_a   1.000
_cell.length_b   1.000
_cell.length_c   1.000
_cell.angle_alpha   90.00
_cell.angle_beta   90.00
_cell.angle_gamma   90.00
#
_symmetry.space_group_name_H-M   'P 1'
#
loop_
_entity.id
_entity.type
_entity.pdbx_description
1 polymer ?
#
loop_
_entity_poly.entity_id
_entity_poly.type
_entity_poly.pdbx_seq_one_letter_code
_entity_poly.pdbx_strand_id
1 'polypeptide(L)' 'MRMHHLGAEHRGTPVLLLADDTTVTVIHLDTGEIVATNTIDPARTYWRNNEREPGRWPGSLS' A
#
# COMPACT_ATOMS: atom_id res chain seq x y z
N MET A 1 -1.29 -19.13 -3.48
CA MET A 1 -1.00 -17.80 -2.92
C MET A 1 -1.46 -16.76 -3.93
N ARG A 2 -2.40 -15.87 -3.58
CA ARG A 2 -2.89 -14.85 -4.52
C ARG A 2 -3.20 -13.57 -3.76
N MET A 3 -2.41 -12.53 -4.02
CA MET A 3 -2.77 -11.17 -3.67
C MET A 3 -4.04 -10.81 -4.45
N HIS A 4 -5.06 -10.32 -3.74
CA HIS A 4 -6.30 -9.84 -4.35
C HIS A 4 -6.45 -8.32 -4.21
N HIS A 5 -5.91 -7.74 -3.15
CA HIS A 5 -5.98 -6.30 -2.94
C HIS A 5 -4.68 -5.74 -2.36
N LEU A 6 -4.15 -4.72 -3.04
CA LEU A 6 -3.10 -3.84 -2.58
C LEU A 6 -3.71 -2.54 -2.06
N GLY A 7 -3.43 -2.19 -0.80
CA GLY A 7 -3.91 -0.96 -0.20
C GLY A 7 -3.12 0.25 -0.71
N ALA A 8 -3.75 1.08 -1.54
CA ALA A 8 -3.24 2.38 -1.96
C ALA A 8 -4.42 3.35 -2.13
N GLU A 9 -4.52 4.38 -1.30
CA GLU A 9 -5.59 5.39 -1.36
C GLU A 9 -5.30 6.44 -2.44
N HIS A 10 -5.36 6.00 -3.70
CA HIS A 10 -5.06 6.84 -4.87
C HIS A 10 -5.87 6.40 -6.10
N ARG A 11 -7.21 6.44 -5.97
CA ARG A 11 -8.13 6.00 -7.02
C ARG A 11 -8.03 6.89 -8.26
N GLY A 12 -7.80 6.26 -9.41
CA GLY A 12 -7.76 6.95 -10.70
C GLY A 12 -6.41 7.62 -11.01
N THR A 13 -5.42 7.48 -10.12
CA THR A 13 -4.09 8.04 -10.31
C THR A 13 -3.16 7.00 -10.97
N PRO A 14 -2.46 7.34 -12.06
CA PRO A 14 -1.44 6.48 -12.64
C PRO A 14 -0.28 6.24 -11.66
N VAL A 15 0.18 5.00 -11.56
CA VAL A 15 1.23 4.60 -10.62
C VAL A 15 2.24 3.65 -11.26
N LEU A 16 3.49 3.72 -10.79
CA LEU A 16 4.50 2.68 -10.95
C LEU A 16 4.50 1.79 -9.70
N LEU A 17 4.50 0.48 -9.90
CA LEU A 17 4.68 -0.49 -8.82
C LEU A 17 6.06 -1.11 -8.92
N LEU A 18 6.84 -1.05 -7.85
CA LEU A 18 8.09 -1.78 -7.68
C LEU A 18 7.87 -2.87 -6.65
N ALA A 19 8.14 -4.12 -7.00
CA ALA A 19 8.02 -5.26 -6.09
C ALA A 19 9.38 -5.97 -5.96
N ASP A 20 9.80 -6.19 -4.72
CA ASP A 20 10.86 -7.12 -4.37
C ASP A 20 10.27 -8.32 -3.58
N ASP A 21 11.13 -9.16 -3.00
CA ASP A 21 10.70 -10.36 -2.27
C ASP A 21 9.88 -10.06 -1.00
N THR A 22 9.94 -8.83 -0.50
CA THR A 22 9.40 -8.44 0.81
C THR A 22 8.35 -7.35 0.73
N THR A 23 8.43 -6.49 -0.28
CA THR A 23 7.70 -5.22 -0.31
C THR A 23 7.22 -4.89 -1.71
N VAL A 24 6.03 -4.28 -1.78
CA VAL A 24 5.56 -3.53 -2.94
C VAL A 24 5.57 -2.05 -2.58
N THR A 25 6.23 -1.24 -3.39
CA THR A 25 6.23 0.23 -3.31
C THR A 25 5.39 0.77 -4.45
N VAL A 26 4.42 1.62 -4.10
CA VAL A 26 3.53 2.29 -5.07
C VAL A 26 3.97 3.74 -5.18
N ILE A 27 4.27 4.17 -6.41
CA ILE A 27 4.84 5.48 -6.71
C ILE A 27 3.90 6.21 -7.68
N HIS A 28 3.54 7.46 -7.38
CA HIS A 28 2.80 8.32 -8.30
C HIS A 28 3.63 8.54 -9.56
N LEU A 29 3.07 8.24 -10.74
CA LEU A 29 3.85 8.20 -11.97
C LEU A 29 4.44 9.57 -12.34
N ASP A 30 3.65 10.65 -12.22
CA ASP A 30 4.09 11.97 -12.66
C ASP A 30 4.98 12.71 -11.64
N THR A 31 4.75 12.53 -10.34
CA THR A 31 5.47 13.27 -9.28
C THR A 31 6.64 12.48 -8.70
N GLY A 32 6.66 11.16 -8.85
CA GLY A 32 7.64 10.29 -8.19
C GLY A 32 7.40 10.12 -6.69
N GLU A 33 6.31 10.63 -6.14
CA GLU A 33 5.97 10.49 -4.72
C GLU A 33 5.59 9.05 -4.37
N ILE A 34 6.06 8.56 -3.22
CA ILE A 34 5.62 7.26 -2.68
C ILE A 34 4.23 7.45 -2.06
N VAL A 35 3.24 6.73 -2.59
CA VAL A 35 1.85 6.80 -2.12
C VAL A 35 1.47 5.65 -1.18
N ALA A 36 2.20 4.53 -1.26
CA ALA A 36 2.05 3.42 -0.34
C ALA A 36 3.30 2.53 -0.34
N THR A 37 3.58 1.93 0.81
CA THR A 37 4.43 0.74 0.93
C THR A 37 3.61 -0.39 1.52
N ASN A 38 3.78 -1.61 1.00
CA ASN A 38 2.98 -2.76 1.38
C ASN A 38 3.90 -3.96 1.61
N THR A 39 3.85 -4.56 2.79
CA THR A 39 4.58 -5.81 3.07
C THR A 39 3.90 -6.97 2.37
N ILE A 40 4.68 -7.77 1.65
CA ILE A 40 4.23 -9.00 1.00
C ILE A 40 4.00 -10.06 2.07
N ASP A 41 2.74 -10.45 2.23
CA ASP A 41 2.36 -11.56 3.10
C ASP A 41 1.65 -12.65 2.26
N PRO A 42 2.36 -13.74 1.93
CA PRO A 42 1.81 -14.94 1.29
C PRO A 42 0.52 -15.51 1.87
N ALA A 43 0.35 -15.39 3.19
CA ALA A 43 -0.78 -15.93 3.90
C ALA A 43 -2.01 -15.02 3.83
N ARG A 44 -1.88 -13.81 3.27
CA ARG A 44 -2.96 -12.81 3.19
C ARG A 44 -3.31 -12.47 1.76
N THR A 45 -4.60 -12.24 1.55
CA THR A 45 -5.15 -11.77 0.26
C THR A 45 -5.17 -10.24 0.16
N TYR A 46 -4.97 -9.54 1.28
CA TYR A 46 -4.91 -8.09 1.40
C TYR A 46 -3.58 -7.66 2.04
N TRP A 47 -2.89 -6.75 1.36
CA TRP A 47 -1.67 -6.12 1.86
C TRP A 47 -1.95 -4.63 2.12
N ARG A 48 -1.94 -4.24 3.40
CA ARG A 48 -2.27 -2.87 3.86
C ARG A 48 -1.20 -1.88 3.44
N ASN A 49 -1.56 -0.59 3.36
CA ASN A 49 -0.59 0.49 3.32
C ASN A 49 0.07 0.64 4.70
N ASN A 50 1.39 0.60 4.75
CA ASN A 50 2.18 0.77 5.96
C ASN A 50 2.35 2.24 6.36
N GLU A 51 2.20 3.17 5.41
CA GLU A 51 2.26 4.63 5.66
C GLU A 51 1.03 5.17 6.43
N ARG A 52 0.05 4.31 6.72
CA ARG A 52 -1.17 4.65 7.45
C ARG A 52 -1.19 3.94 8.79
N GLU A 53 -1.65 4.63 9.84
CA GLU A 53 -1.89 4.02 11.14
C GLU A 53 -2.86 2.84 11.02
N PRO A 54 -2.58 1.71 11.69
CA PRO A 54 -3.52 0.61 11.74
C PRO A 54 -4.73 0.98 12.61
N GLY A 55 -5.95 0.94 12.05
CA GLY A 55 -7.19 1.18 12.79
C GLY A 55 -8.27 1.90 12.00
N ARG A 56 -9.45 2.06 12.61
CA ARG A 56 -10.55 2.87 12.06
C ARG A 56 -10.47 4.28 12.64
N TRP A 57 -10.61 5.28 11.77
CA TRP A 57 -10.62 6.69 12.15
C TRP A 57 -11.77 7.07 13.11
N PRO A 58 -11.55 8.05 14.01
CA PRO A 58 -10.32 8.81 14.16
C PRO A 58 -9.30 7.96 14.95
N GLY A 59 -8.12 7.75 14.35
CA GLY A 59 -7.02 7.08 15.01
C GLY A 59 -6.63 7.80 16.30
N SER A 60 -5.89 7.12 17.16
CA SER A 60 -5.62 7.45 18.56
C SER A 60 -5.28 8.93 18.82
N LEU A 61 -6.30 9.76 19.07
CA LEU A 61 -6.19 10.99 19.84
C LEU A 61 -6.66 10.65 21.26
N SER A 62 -5.71 10.28 22.11
CA SER A 62 -5.85 10.30 23.57
C SER A 62 -4.84 11.26 24.14
#